data_AF-A0A409YYN0-F1
#
_entry.id   AF-A0A409YYN0-F1
#
_cell.length_a   1.000
_cell.length_b   1.000
_cell.length_c   1.000
_cell.angle_alpha   90.00
_cell.angle_beta   90.00
_cell.angle_gamma   90.00
#
_symmetry.space_group_name_H-M   'P 1'
#
loop_
_entity.id
_entity.type
_entity.pdbx_description
1 polymer ?
#
loop_
_entity_poly.entity_id
_entity_poly.type
_entity_poly.pdbx_seq_one_letter_code
_entity_poly.pdbx_strand_id
1 'polypeptide(L)'
;MHSSDVDQDDDSDDSVVPFSGSRPSEDYDNEEDPESDDDSESNFIVEDTETFELPLQFSRESHADLSHQFKKVFQLFVHVAVQQPSHRAKFMKKQLEEEEYFAVPLTTLRRKLSSLKDSLVASSVWKPDFKKSLEIYPEIELVRLDFAVPFCDACHLGGRMSTLLGRVTGAPYNGCGFEPLKLKNKDDNDQKKEFHLGRFCARRTKVYHQFMHWERALFRIIVDEIESLGGKSKDKVYHRVAFFGGKEPPQDLTNGDDICEWLDQRKVIDMEWHKIKELMESARHLEVADGRDDEDLRESTRK
;
A
#
# COMPACT_ATOMS: atom_id res chain seq x y z
N MET A 1 -56.86 29.81 35.87
CA MET A 1 -56.80 28.58 36.69
C MET A 1 -55.86 27.63 35.96
N HIS A 2 -54.59 27.58 36.38
CA HIS A 2 -53.99 26.49 37.19
C HIS A 2 -53.95 25.17 36.42
N SER A 3 -52.77 24.76 35.93
CA SER A 3 -51.84 23.78 36.55
C SER A 3 -51.98 22.43 35.80
N SER A 4 -50.99 21.59 35.49
CA SER A 4 -49.62 21.39 35.98
C SER A 4 -48.89 20.39 35.05
N ASP A 5 -47.56 20.46 35.01
CA ASP A 5 -46.61 19.41 34.60
C ASP A 5 -46.79 18.10 35.38
N VAL A 6 -46.44 16.94 34.78
CA VAL A 6 -45.55 15.92 35.38
C VAL A 6 -44.90 15.03 34.30
N ASP A 7 -43.57 14.91 34.37
CA ASP A 7 -42.69 13.90 33.75
C ASP A 7 -42.86 12.50 34.40
N GLN A 8 -42.49 11.41 33.69
CA GLN A 8 -41.54 10.34 34.12
C GLN A 8 -41.55 9.10 33.20
N ASP A 9 -40.34 8.71 32.73
CA ASP A 9 -39.63 7.41 32.84
C ASP A 9 -40.42 6.09 32.63
N ASP A 10 -39.96 5.00 32.01
CA ASP A 10 -38.72 4.50 31.40
C ASP A 10 -39.10 3.12 30.80
N ASP A 11 -38.13 2.44 30.20
CA ASP A 11 -38.05 1.02 29.88
C ASP A 11 -38.35 0.53 28.46
N SER A 12 -37.22 0.27 27.82
CA SER A 12 -36.99 -0.40 26.56
C SER A 12 -36.91 -1.91 26.85
N ASP A 13 -37.88 -2.69 26.39
CA ASP A 13 -37.76 -4.15 26.37
C ASP A 13 -37.91 -4.65 24.93
N ASP A 14 -36.84 -4.45 24.14
CA ASP A 14 -36.70 -5.02 22.81
C ASP A 14 -36.18 -6.45 22.96
N SER A 15 -37.11 -7.37 23.26
CA SER A 15 -36.81 -8.80 23.36
C SER A 15 -36.43 -9.34 21.97
N VAL A 16 -35.12 -9.51 21.76
CA VAL A 16 -34.54 -10.09 20.55
C VAL A 16 -35.03 -11.54 20.41
N VAL A 17 -35.97 -11.77 19.50
CA VAL A 17 -36.47 -13.10 19.18
C VAL A 17 -35.38 -13.86 18.41
N PRO A 18 -34.86 -15.00 18.90
CA PRO A 18 -33.84 -15.76 18.19
C PRO A 18 -34.41 -16.37 16.91
N PHE A 19 -33.63 -16.34 15.82
CA PHE A 19 -33.98 -17.00 14.56
C PHE A 19 -34.13 -18.51 14.75
N SER A 20 -35.09 -19.08 14.03
CA SER A 20 -35.36 -20.53 14.02
C SER A 20 -34.12 -21.30 13.58
N GLY A 21 -33.60 -22.14 14.47
CA GLY A 21 -32.39 -22.96 14.28
C GLY A 21 -31.39 -22.94 15.45
N SER A 22 -31.52 -22.04 16.42
CA SER A 22 -30.64 -21.97 17.59
C SER A 22 -31.01 -23.01 18.64
N ARG A 23 -30.03 -23.83 19.08
CA ARG A 23 -30.18 -24.75 20.23
C ARG A 23 -30.23 -23.94 21.54
N PRO A 24 -31.07 -24.31 22.53
CA PRO A 24 -31.10 -23.63 23.82
C PRO A 24 -29.81 -23.89 24.60
N SER A 25 -29.26 -22.87 25.24
CA SER A 25 -28.25 -23.01 26.30
C SER A 25 -28.97 -23.38 27.59
N GLU A 26 -28.76 -24.61 28.07
CA GLU A 26 -29.16 -25.01 29.42
C GLU A 26 -28.07 -24.58 30.41
N ASP A 27 -28.43 -23.63 31.27
CA ASP A 27 -27.71 -23.33 32.51
C ASP A 27 -27.79 -24.52 33.46
N TYR A 28 -26.64 -25.05 33.87
CA TYR A 28 -26.53 -25.92 35.03
C TYR A 28 -25.37 -25.45 35.90
N ASP A 29 -25.71 -24.70 36.94
CA ASP A 29 -24.92 -24.56 38.17
C ASP A 29 -25.11 -25.82 39.02
N ASN A 30 -24.05 -26.61 39.22
CA ASN A 30 -23.83 -27.27 40.51
C ASN A 30 -22.38 -27.77 40.68
N GLU A 31 -21.93 -27.64 41.91
CA GLU A 31 -20.60 -27.93 42.43
C GLU A 31 -20.31 -29.45 42.61
N GLU A 32 -19.04 -29.73 42.90
CA GLU A 32 -18.44 -30.93 43.51
C GLU A 32 -17.69 -31.93 42.60
N ASP A 33 -16.39 -31.99 42.86
CA ASP A 33 -15.39 -32.96 42.41
C ASP A 33 -15.53 -34.29 43.17
N PRO A 34 -15.35 -35.44 42.50
CA PRO A 34 -14.41 -36.41 43.06
C PRO A 34 -13.50 -37.08 42.02
N GLU A 35 -12.22 -37.18 42.38
CA GLU A 35 -11.23 -38.09 41.79
C GLU A 35 -11.72 -39.57 41.80
N SER A 36 -11.54 -40.29 40.68
CA SER A 36 -10.79 -41.58 40.60
C SER A 36 -11.07 -42.39 39.32
N ASP A 37 -9.95 -42.81 38.72
CA ASP A 37 -9.62 -44.06 38.01
C ASP A 37 -10.44 -44.61 36.82
N ASP A 38 -9.75 -44.54 35.67
CA ASP A 38 -9.26 -45.68 34.87
C ASP A 38 -10.12 -46.29 33.74
N ASP A 39 -9.36 -46.63 32.70
CA ASP A 39 -9.58 -47.58 31.63
C ASP A 39 -10.43 -47.22 30.39
N SER A 40 -9.67 -46.79 29.38
CA SER A 40 -9.62 -47.43 28.05
C SER A 40 -10.82 -47.31 27.12
N GLU A 41 -10.81 -46.27 26.27
CA GLU A 41 -11.19 -46.44 24.86
C GLU A 41 -10.16 -45.78 23.95
N SER A 42 -9.44 -46.65 23.24
CA SER A 42 -8.48 -46.34 22.19
C SER A 42 -9.21 -45.76 20.98
N ASN A 43 -9.40 -44.44 20.98
CA ASN A 43 -9.93 -43.73 19.83
C ASN A 43 -8.82 -43.51 18.79
N PHE A 44 -8.64 -44.55 17.98
CA PHE A 44 -8.10 -44.60 16.62
C PHE A 44 -7.82 -43.21 15.97
N ILE A 45 -6.59 -42.73 16.13
CA ILE A 45 -5.96 -41.80 15.17
C ILE A 45 -5.07 -42.67 14.29
N VAL A 46 -5.47 -42.86 13.05
CA VAL A 46 -4.55 -43.37 12.03
C VAL A 46 -3.53 -42.26 11.79
N GLU A 47 -2.26 -42.52 12.04
CA GLU A 47 -1.17 -41.68 11.54
C GLU A 47 -1.18 -41.76 10.02
N ASP A 48 -1.95 -40.89 9.37
CA ASP A 48 -1.81 -40.62 7.94
C ASP A 48 -0.38 -40.11 7.72
N THR A 49 0.47 -41.00 7.21
CA THR A 49 1.90 -40.78 6.95
C THR A 49 2.10 -40.02 5.64
N GLU A 50 1.18 -39.12 5.32
CA GLU A 50 1.28 -38.20 4.20
C GLU A 50 1.37 -36.80 4.78
N THR A 51 2.60 -36.27 4.86
CA THR A 51 2.81 -34.83 4.96
C THR A 51 2.25 -34.19 3.70
N PHE A 52 0.96 -33.86 3.72
CA PHE A 52 0.38 -32.97 2.72
C PHE A 52 1.07 -31.62 2.91
N GLU A 53 2.01 -31.30 2.02
CA GLU A 53 2.50 -29.94 1.88
C GLU A 53 1.30 -29.08 1.52
N LEU A 54 0.73 -28.39 2.52
CA LEU A 54 -0.29 -27.40 2.27
C LEU A 54 0.28 -26.42 1.24
N PRO A 55 -0.44 -26.14 0.14
CA PRO A 55 0.01 -25.14 -0.82
C PRO A 55 0.37 -23.87 -0.06
N LEU A 56 1.48 -23.21 -0.40
CA LEU A 56 2.02 -22.07 0.36
C LEU A 56 0.98 -20.95 0.56
N GLN A 57 0.00 -20.87 -0.35
CA GLN A 57 -1.17 -19.99 -0.30
C GLN A 57 -2.04 -20.21 0.97
N PHE A 58 -2.07 -21.41 1.52
CA PHE A 58 -2.76 -21.81 2.75
C PHE A 58 -1.81 -22.09 3.92
N SER A 59 -0.50 -21.91 3.73
CA SER A 59 0.50 -22.03 4.79
C SER A 59 0.48 -20.80 5.70
N ARG A 60 0.94 -20.95 6.95
CA ARG A 60 1.10 -19.86 7.94
C ARG A 60 1.87 -18.64 7.38
N GLU A 61 2.70 -18.87 6.36
CA GLU A 61 3.44 -17.85 5.61
C GLU A 61 2.54 -16.84 4.87
N SER A 62 1.36 -17.24 4.39
CA SER A 62 0.39 -16.35 3.73
C SER A 62 -0.33 -15.41 4.72
N HIS A 63 -0.33 -15.78 6.00
CA HIS A 63 -0.83 -14.99 7.13
C HIS A 63 0.27 -14.16 7.83
N ALA A 64 1.51 -14.20 7.35
CA ALA A 64 2.58 -13.37 7.91
C ALA A 64 2.20 -11.88 7.80
N ASP A 65 2.61 -11.10 8.80
CA ASP A 65 2.31 -9.67 8.88
C ASP A 65 2.77 -8.93 7.60
N LEU A 66 2.04 -7.87 7.24
CA LEU A 66 2.26 -7.13 6.00
C LEU A 66 3.67 -6.53 5.91
N SER A 67 4.28 -6.25 7.07
CA SER A 67 5.69 -5.86 7.19
C SER A 67 6.65 -6.94 6.66
N HIS A 68 6.41 -8.21 7.00
CA HIS A 68 7.22 -9.32 6.53
C HIS A 68 7.04 -9.56 5.03
N GLN A 69 5.80 -9.47 4.54
CA GLN A 69 5.51 -9.53 3.10
C GLN A 69 6.23 -8.41 2.35
N PHE A 70 6.22 -7.19 2.89
CA PHE A 70 6.93 -6.05 2.32
C PHE A 70 8.44 -6.30 2.23
N LYS A 71 9.06 -6.90 3.26
CA LYS A 71 10.50 -7.22 3.25
C LYS A 71 10.86 -8.15 2.08
N LYS A 72 10.06 -9.19 1.82
CA LYS A 72 10.26 -10.09 0.66
C LYS A 72 10.09 -9.36 -0.68
N VAL A 73 9.11 -8.47 -0.78
CA VAL A 73 8.93 -7.62 -1.97
C VAL A 73 10.12 -6.68 -2.18
N PHE A 74 10.65 -6.10 -1.11
CA PHE A 74 11.84 -5.25 -1.14
C PHE A 74 13.04 -6.05 -1.67
N GLN A 75 13.27 -7.26 -1.14
CA GLN A 75 14.32 -8.16 -1.59
C GLN A 75 14.20 -8.50 -3.09
N LEU A 76 12.99 -8.85 -3.56
CA LEU A 76 12.74 -9.05 -4.99
C LEU A 76 13.18 -7.83 -5.81
N PHE A 77 12.79 -6.63 -5.38
CA PHE A 77 13.12 -5.40 -6.11
C PHE A 77 14.61 -5.10 -6.10
N VAL A 78 15.34 -5.44 -5.03
CA VAL A 78 16.80 -5.39 -4.99
C VAL A 78 17.40 -6.34 -6.04
N HIS A 79 16.97 -7.60 -6.09
CA HIS A 79 17.45 -8.55 -7.10
C HIS A 79 17.18 -8.05 -8.53
N VAL A 80 16.00 -7.45 -8.76
CA VAL A 80 15.66 -6.84 -10.05
C VAL A 80 16.54 -5.62 -10.34
N ALA A 81 16.79 -4.76 -9.36
CA ALA A 81 17.55 -3.52 -9.54
C ALA A 81 19.01 -3.77 -9.92
N VAL A 82 19.61 -4.84 -9.39
CA VAL A 82 20.96 -5.29 -9.71
C VAL A 82 21.09 -5.79 -11.15
N GLN A 83 20.01 -6.29 -11.76
CA GLN A 83 20.03 -6.71 -13.17
C GLN A 83 20.20 -5.51 -14.11
N GLN A 84 20.81 -5.76 -15.27
CA GLN A 84 20.87 -4.78 -16.35
C GLN A 84 19.46 -4.34 -16.77
N PRO A 85 19.24 -3.03 -17.07
CA PRO A 85 17.93 -2.47 -17.41
C PRO A 85 17.14 -3.29 -18.44
N SER A 86 17.80 -3.77 -19.50
CA SER A 86 17.18 -4.56 -20.56
C SER A 86 16.66 -5.93 -20.12
N HIS A 87 17.16 -6.48 -19.01
CA HIS A 87 16.83 -7.81 -18.50
C HIS A 87 15.88 -7.78 -17.31
N ARG A 88 15.72 -6.64 -16.64
CA ARG A 88 14.88 -6.48 -15.43
C ARG A 88 13.48 -7.05 -15.59
N ALA A 89 12.80 -6.69 -16.69
CA ALA A 89 11.44 -7.13 -16.95
C ALA A 89 11.32 -8.66 -17.15
N LYS A 90 12.31 -9.27 -17.81
CA LYS A 90 12.34 -10.73 -18.02
C LYS A 90 12.66 -11.46 -16.73
N PHE A 91 13.64 -10.97 -15.99
CA PHE A 91 14.03 -11.51 -14.69
C PHE A 91 12.87 -11.48 -13.69
N MET A 92 12.20 -10.33 -13.55
CA MET A 92 11.05 -10.20 -12.63
C MET A 92 9.92 -11.17 -12.98
N LYS A 93 9.58 -11.33 -14.27
CA LYS A 93 8.55 -12.29 -14.69
C LYS A 93 8.95 -13.72 -14.35
N LYS A 94 10.18 -14.11 -14.69
CA LYS A 94 10.72 -15.44 -14.40
C LYS A 94 10.66 -15.74 -12.90
N GLN A 95 11.10 -14.81 -12.06
CA GLN A 95 11.06 -14.97 -10.60
C GLN A 95 9.63 -15.10 -10.06
N LEU A 96 8.67 -14.35 -10.60
CA LEU A 96 7.27 -14.46 -10.17
C LEU A 96 6.56 -15.74 -10.68
N GLU A 97 7.05 -16.35 -11.76
CA GLU A 97 6.52 -17.60 -12.31
C GLU A 97 7.13 -18.83 -11.62
N GLU A 98 8.42 -18.78 -11.28
CA GLU A 98 9.17 -19.91 -10.75
C GLU A 98 9.21 -19.94 -9.21
N GLU A 99 9.15 -18.77 -8.55
CA GLU A 99 9.36 -18.67 -7.10
C GLU A 99 8.14 -18.09 -6.38
N GLU A 100 7.37 -18.99 -5.76
CA GLU A 100 6.23 -18.60 -4.91
C GLU A 100 6.65 -17.70 -3.74
N TYR A 101 7.89 -17.83 -3.28
CA TYR A 101 8.50 -17.01 -2.23
C TYR A 101 8.36 -15.51 -2.50
N PHE A 102 8.44 -15.08 -3.76
CA PHE A 102 8.28 -13.68 -4.16
C PHE A 102 6.90 -13.37 -4.72
N ALA A 103 6.24 -14.33 -5.38
CA ALA A 103 4.94 -14.12 -6.00
C ALA A 103 3.82 -13.87 -4.98
N VAL A 104 3.78 -14.65 -3.90
CA VAL A 104 2.72 -14.57 -2.87
C VAL A 104 2.77 -13.24 -2.10
N PRO A 105 3.94 -12.77 -1.60
CA PRO A 105 4.04 -11.48 -0.92
C PRO A 105 3.65 -10.29 -1.80
N LEU A 106 4.15 -10.26 -3.04
CA LEU A 106 3.88 -9.17 -3.97
C LEU A 106 2.38 -9.09 -4.30
N THR A 107 1.75 -10.24 -4.57
CA THR A 107 0.32 -10.31 -4.86
C THR A 107 -0.51 -9.90 -3.65
N THR A 108 -0.12 -10.31 -2.45
CA THR A 108 -0.80 -9.96 -1.20
C THR A 108 -0.76 -8.45 -0.95
N LEU A 109 0.41 -7.83 -1.09
CA LEU A 109 0.59 -6.39 -0.90
C LEU A 109 -0.16 -5.58 -1.99
N ARG A 110 -0.06 -5.99 -3.26
CA ARG A 110 -0.82 -5.41 -4.39
C ARG A 110 -2.32 -5.44 -4.13
N ARG A 111 -2.85 -6.60 -3.72
CA ARG A 111 -4.27 -6.76 -3.41
C ARG A 111 -4.69 -5.82 -2.28
N LYS A 112 -3.93 -5.79 -1.17
CA LYS A 112 -4.25 -4.93 -0.02
C LYS A 112 -4.28 -3.45 -0.41
N LEU A 113 -3.27 -2.98 -1.14
CA LEU A 113 -3.18 -1.58 -1.57
C LEU A 113 -4.24 -1.24 -2.62
N SER A 114 -4.50 -2.12 -3.59
CA SER A 114 -5.59 -1.89 -4.57
C SER A 114 -6.95 -1.86 -3.90
N SER A 115 -7.23 -2.76 -2.95
CA SER A 115 -8.50 -2.75 -2.22
C SER A 115 -8.71 -1.44 -1.45
N LEU A 116 -7.68 -0.89 -0.80
CA LEU A 116 -7.77 0.41 -0.13
C LEU A 116 -7.94 1.57 -1.13
N LYS A 117 -7.19 1.54 -2.23
CA LYS A 117 -7.31 2.51 -3.33
C LYS A 117 -8.73 2.53 -3.87
N ASP A 118 -9.30 1.38 -4.20
CA ASP A 118 -10.59 1.27 -4.86
C ASP A 118 -11.76 1.58 -3.92
N SER A 119 -11.64 1.26 -2.62
CA SER A 119 -12.70 1.49 -1.63
C SER A 119 -12.70 2.88 -1.00
N LEU A 120 -11.53 3.46 -0.69
CA LEU A 120 -11.42 4.72 0.07
C LEU A 120 -11.01 5.90 -0.80
N VAL A 121 -10.14 5.68 -1.79
CA VAL A 121 -9.48 6.78 -2.51
C VAL A 121 -10.18 7.09 -3.82
N ALA A 122 -10.36 6.08 -4.67
CA ALA A 122 -10.97 6.21 -5.98
C ALA A 122 -12.42 6.62 -5.82
N SER A 123 -12.81 7.69 -6.52
CA SER A 123 -14.22 8.09 -6.54
C SER A 123 -14.94 7.40 -7.69
N SER A 124 -16.20 7.03 -7.46
CA SER A 124 -17.09 6.45 -8.47
C SER A 124 -17.40 7.43 -9.61
N VAL A 125 -17.33 8.74 -9.35
CA VAL A 125 -17.62 9.80 -10.35
C VAL A 125 -16.44 10.09 -11.29
N TRP A 126 -15.26 9.52 -11.05
CA TRP A 126 -14.08 9.77 -11.89
C TRP A 126 -14.19 9.08 -13.25
N LYS A 127 -14.02 9.86 -14.32
CA LYS A 127 -14.03 9.35 -15.68
C LYS A 127 -12.87 8.39 -15.94
N PRO A 128 -13.03 7.38 -16.82
CA PRO A 128 -11.96 6.46 -17.18
C PRO A 128 -10.71 7.17 -17.72
N ASP A 129 -10.86 8.20 -18.55
CA ASP A 129 -9.72 8.92 -19.14
C ASP A 129 -8.88 9.66 -18.08
N PHE A 130 -9.54 10.18 -17.05
CA PHE A 130 -8.88 10.80 -15.90
C PHE A 130 -8.05 9.78 -15.13
N LYS A 131 -8.64 8.61 -14.81
CA LYS A 131 -7.92 7.52 -14.14
C LYS A 131 -6.75 7.02 -14.99
N LYS A 132 -7.00 6.74 -16.26
CA LYS A 132 -5.99 6.24 -17.21
C LYS A 132 -4.78 7.15 -17.27
N SER A 133 -4.98 8.47 -17.27
CA SER A 133 -3.86 9.43 -17.26
C SER A 133 -3.05 9.35 -15.96
N LEU A 134 -3.71 9.19 -14.82
CA LEU A 134 -3.04 9.00 -13.52
C LEU A 134 -2.32 7.66 -13.39
N GLU A 135 -2.73 6.63 -14.13
CA GLU A 135 -2.12 5.30 -14.11
C GLU A 135 -0.92 5.18 -15.07
N ILE A 136 -0.91 5.97 -16.14
CA ILE A 136 0.13 5.95 -17.17
C ILE A 136 1.37 6.73 -16.74
N TYR A 137 1.16 7.92 -16.15
CA TYR A 137 2.21 8.89 -15.91
C TYR A 137 2.67 8.87 -14.46
N PRO A 138 3.95 8.54 -14.21
CA PRO A 138 4.38 8.16 -12.87
C PRO A 138 4.70 9.32 -11.92
N GLU A 139 4.57 10.56 -12.37
CA GLU A 139 4.82 11.75 -11.58
C GLU A 139 3.56 12.63 -11.59
N ILE A 140 3.25 13.23 -10.44
CA ILE A 140 2.16 14.18 -10.30
C ILE A 140 2.63 15.39 -9.53
N GLU A 141 2.26 16.57 -10.02
CA GLU A 141 2.47 17.84 -9.38
C GLU A 141 1.10 18.50 -9.14
N LEU A 142 0.91 19.09 -7.96
CA LEU A 142 -0.27 19.90 -7.66
C LEU A 142 0.16 21.35 -7.47
N VAL A 143 -0.30 22.23 -8.34
CA VAL A 143 0.02 23.66 -8.31
C VAL A 143 -1.24 24.43 -7.94
N ARG A 144 -1.15 25.42 -7.05
CA ARG A 144 -2.28 26.29 -6.74
C ARG A 144 -2.50 27.27 -7.88
N LEU A 145 -3.74 27.44 -8.30
CA LEU A 145 -4.12 28.41 -9.33
C LEU A 145 -4.20 29.82 -8.73
N ASP A 146 -3.81 30.82 -9.51
CA ASP A 146 -3.93 32.24 -9.13
C ASP A 146 -5.39 32.69 -9.05
N PHE A 147 -6.26 32.08 -9.86
CA PHE A 147 -7.70 32.32 -9.87
C PHE A 147 -8.47 31.01 -9.93
N ALA A 148 -9.63 30.98 -9.30
CA ALA A 148 -10.47 29.80 -9.30
C ALA A 148 -11.13 29.61 -10.67
N VAL A 149 -11.01 28.41 -11.23
CA VAL A 149 -11.58 28.04 -12.54
C VAL A 149 -12.88 27.27 -12.31
N PRO A 150 -13.97 27.58 -13.02
CA PRO A 150 -15.20 26.80 -12.90
C PRO A 150 -14.97 25.36 -13.36
N PHE A 151 -15.73 24.43 -12.77
CA PHE A 151 -15.66 22.98 -13.02
C PHE A 151 -14.45 22.29 -12.36
N CYS A 152 -14.58 20.97 -12.17
CA CYS A 152 -13.53 20.09 -11.65
C CYS A 152 -13.45 18.84 -12.53
N ASP A 153 -12.26 18.58 -13.09
CA ASP A 153 -11.99 17.50 -14.04
C ASP A 153 -12.07 16.10 -13.39
N ALA A 154 -12.03 16.01 -12.06
CA ALA A 154 -12.18 14.74 -11.36
C ALA A 154 -13.66 14.40 -11.14
N CYS A 155 -14.43 15.29 -10.52
CA CYS A 155 -15.82 14.98 -10.11
C CYS A 155 -16.90 15.43 -11.10
N HIS A 156 -16.60 16.39 -11.98
CA HIS A 156 -17.56 16.97 -12.94
C HIS A 156 -18.88 17.49 -12.35
N LEU A 157 -18.95 17.65 -11.03
CA LEU A 157 -20.14 18.18 -10.35
C LEU A 157 -20.24 19.68 -10.63
N GLY A 158 -21.38 20.11 -11.16
CA GLY A 158 -21.66 21.51 -11.46
C GLY A 158 -21.56 22.40 -10.21
N GLY A 159 -21.13 23.65 -10.40
CA GLY A 159 -21.04 24.66 -9.34
C GLY A 159 -19.79 24.56 -8.45
N ARG A 160 -18.94 23.54 -8.61
CA ARG A 160 -17.65 23.46 -7.92
C ARG A 160 -16.56 24.22 -8.68
N MET A 161 -15.75 24.96 -7.93
CA MET A 161 -14.60 25.69 -8.45
C MET A 161 -13.31 24.90 -8.20
N SER A 162 -12.45 24.87 -9.20
CA SER A 162 -11.09 24.36 -9.09
C SER A 162 -10.14 25.45 -8.63
N THR A 163 -9.31 25.13 -7.65
CA THR A 163 -8.28 26.02 -7.09
C THR A 163 -6.87 25.45 -7.27
N LEU A 164 -6.77 24.22 -7.77
CA LEU A 164 -5.51 23.52 -8.00
C LEU A 164 -5.48 22.99 -9.43
N LEU A 165 -4.28 22.99 -10.01
CA LEU A 165 -3.94 22.34 -11.26
C LEU A 165 -3.12 21.09 -10.93
N GLY A 166 -3.65 19.91 -11.26
CA GLY A 166 -2.89 18.67 -11.23
C GLY A 166 -2.23 18.42 -12.57
N ARG A 167 -0.90 18.31 -12.59
CA ARG A 167 -0.14 17.97 -13.79
C ARG A 167 0.50 16.60 -13.61
N VAL A 168 0.31 15.71 -14.58
CA VAL A 168 1.00 14.43 -14.64
C VAL A 168 2.15 14.46 -15.64
N THR A 169 3.31 13.95 -15.22
CA THR A 169 4.56 13.97 -15.99
C THR A 169 5.28 12.62 -15.93
N GLY A 170 6.44 12.55 -16.57
CA GLY A 170 7.24 11.33 -16.68
C GLY A 170 6.92 10.51 -17.93
N ALA A 171 7.77 9.52 -18.21
CA ALA A 171 7.53 8.57 -19.28
C ALA A 171 6.70 7.39 -18.75
N PRO A 172 5.74 6.85 -19.54
CA PRO A 172 5.11 5.58 -19.23
C PRO A 172 6.18 4.50 -19.04
N TYR A 173 5.92 3.53 -18.17
CA TYR A 173 6.91 2.52 -17.80
C TYR A 173 6.30 1.12 -17.76
N ASN A 174 7.14 0.11 -17.85
CA ASN A 174 6.72 -1.28 -17.72
C ASN A 174 6.49 -1.61 -16.24
N GLY A 175 5.29 -2.06 -15.88
CA GLY A 175 4.99 -2.53 -14.52
C GLY A 175 5.83 -3.74 -14.07
N CYS A 176 6.49 -4.44 -15.01
CA CYS A 176 7.53 -5.41 -14.72
C CYS A 176 8.91 -4.82 -15.05
N GLY A 177 9.77 -4.65 -14.04
CA GLY A 177 11.13 -4.14 -14.22
C GLY A 177 11.28 -2.61 -14.34
N PHE A 178 10.17 -1.87 -14.32
CA PHE A 178 10.12 -0.41 -14.13
C PHE A 178 10.84 0.46 -15.15
N GLU A 179 11.22 -0.12 -16.30
CA GLU A 179 11.89 0.59 -17.37
C GLU A 179 10.92 1.47 -18.19
N PRO A 180 11.34 2.67 -18.64
CA PRO A 180 10.55 3.52 -19.51
C PRO A 180 10.16 2.82 -20.82
N LEU A 181 8.90 2.95 -21.21
CA LEU A 181 8.40 2.50 -22.50
C LEU A 181 8.79 3.53 -23.56
N LYS A 182 9.40 3.06 -24.65
CA LYS A 182 9.60 3.89 -25.85
C LYS A 182 8.24 4.13 -26.48
N LEU A 183 7.70 5.34 -26.34
CA LEU A 183 6.49 5.78 -27.04
C LEU A 183 6.73 5.66 -28.55
N LYS A 184 6.08 4.68 -29.18
CA LYS A 184 6.31 4.37 -30.61
C LYS A 184 5.55 5.29 -31.56
N ASN A 185 4.49 5.98 -31.12
CA ASN A 185 3.68 6.86 -31.97
C ASN A 185 3.29 8.16 -31.26
N LYS A 186 3.15 9.24 -32.05
CA LYS A 186 2.67 10.55 -31.59
C LYS A 186 1.18 10.57 -31.22
N ASP A 187 0.41 9.60 -31.72
CA ASP A 187 -1.06 9.54 -31.52
C ASP A 187 -1.47 8.98 -30.14
N ASP A 188 -0.56 8.34 -29.39
CA ASP A 188 -0.81 7.93 -27.99
C ASP A 188 -0.66 9.10 -26.99
N ASN A 189 -0.35 10.31 -27.48
CA ASN A 189 -0.08 11.49 -26.66
C ASN A 189 -1.32 12.37 -26.40
N ASP A 190 -2.51 11.92 -26.80
CA ASP A 190 -3.80 12.62 -26.60
C ASP A 190 -4.35 12.50 -25.16
N GLN A 191 -3.64 11.81 -24.26
CA GLN A 191 -3.99 11.78 -22.84
C GLN A 191 -3.85 13.18 -22.24
N LYS A 192 -4.95 13.71 -21.67
CA LYS A 192 -4.94 14.98 -20.92
C LYS A 192 -3.93 14.87 -19.77
N LYS A 193 -2.95 15.76 -19.74
CA LYS A 193 -1.88 15.77 -18.71
C LYS A 193 -2.10 16.79 -17.60
N GLU A 194 -3.08 17.66 -17.75
CA GLU A 194 -3.37 18.74 -16.83
C GLU A 194 -4.84 18.73 -16.45
N PHE A 195 -5.13 18.86 -15.16
CA PHE A 195 -6.48 18.73 -14.62
C PHE A 195 -6.77 19.87 -13.66
N HIS A 196 -7.89 20.56 -13.86
CA HIS A 196 -8.41 21.51 -12.89
C HIS A 196 -9.13 20.73 -11.79
N LEU A 197 -8.66 20.87 -10.56
CA LEU A 197 -9.11 20.11 -9.42
C LEU A 197 -9.58 21.04 -8.29
N GLY A 198 -10.76 20.73 -7.75
CA GLY A 198 -11.15 21.26 -6.44
C GLY A 198 -10.29 20.66 -5.32
N ARG A 199 -10.18 21.36 -4.19
CA ARG A 199 -9.34 20.97 -3.02
C ARG A 199 -9.40 19.48 -2.67
N PHE A 200 -10.61 18.97 -2.42
CA PHE A 200 -10.81 17.56 -2.04
C PHE A 200 -10.44 16.59 -3.16
N CYS A 201 -10.79 16.92 -4.41
CA CYS A 201 -10.43 16.10 -5.55
C CYS A 201 -8.92 16.05 -5.75
N ALA A 202 -8.23 17.18 -5.63
CA ALA A 202 -6.77 17.25 -5.74
C ALA A 202 -6.07 16.34 -4.73
N ARG A 203 -6.50 16.38 -3.46
CA ARG A 203 -5.95 15.52 -2.42
C ARG A 203 -6.18 14.04 -2.69
N ARG A 204 -7.41 13.65 -3.06
CA ARG A 204 -7.74 12.27 -3.46
C ARG A 204 -6.93 11.82 -4.67
N THR A 205 -6.75 12.71 -5.66
CA THR A 205 -5.95 12.45 -6.85
C THR A 205 -4.49 12.20 -6.52
N LYS A 206 -3.88 12.99 -5.63
CA LYS A 206 -2.50 12.78 -5.17
C LYS A 206 -2.34 11.43 -4.48
N VAL A 207 -3.23 11.10 -3.54
CA VAL A 207 -3.19 9.82 -2.83
C VAL A 207 -3.40 8.66 -3.81
N TYR A 208 -4.38 8.76 -4.71
CA TYR A 208 -4.63 7.73 -5.73
C TYR A 208 -3.40 7.48 -6.59
N HIS A 209 -2.74 8.54 -7.05
CA HIS A 209 -1.52 8.46 -7.84
C HIS A 209 -0.38 7.76 -7.08
N GLN A 210 -0.20 8.08 -5.79
CA GLN A 210 0.76 7.38 -4.93
C GLN A 210 0.45 5.88 -4.81
N PHE A 211 -0.83 5.50 -4.67
CA PHE A 211 -1.25 4.09 -4.69
C PHE A 211 -1.02 3.39 -6.03
N MET A 212 -1.06 4.11 -7.15
CA MET A 212 -0.79 3.52 -8.47
C MET A 212 0.71 3.28 -8.69
N HIS A 213 1.55 4.18 -8.18
CA HIS A 213 2.98 4.20 -8.49
C HIS A 213 3.89 3.81 -7.31
N TRP A 214 3.34 3.26 -6.23
CA TRP A 214 4.13 2.88 -5.04
C TRP A 214 5.28 1.93 -5.38
N GLU A 215 5.06 0.96 -6.28
CA GLU A 215 6.11 0.01 -6.71
C GLU A 215 7.25 0.70 -7.43
N ARG A 216 6.92 1.61 -8.36
CA ARG A 216 7.94 2.38 -9.09
C ARG A 216 8.68 3.32 -8.14
N ALA A 217 7.96 3.96 -7.20
CA ALA A 217 8.57 4.85 -6.22
C ALA A 217 9.57 4.08 -5.35
N LEU A 218 9.19 2.91 -4.85
CA LEU A 218 10.06 2.02 -4.08
C LEU A 218 11.27 1.57 -4.92
N PHE A 219 11.02 1.11 -6.14
CA PHE A 219 12.08 0.65 -7.04
C PHE A 219 13.09 1.75 -7.36
N ARG A 220 12.65 2.99 -7.58
CA ARG A 220 13.54 4.13 -7.81
C ARG A 220 14.44 4.37 -6.60
N ILE A 221 13.90 4.34 -5.39
CA ILE A 221 14.69 4.51 -4.17
C ILE A 221 15.75 3.41 -4.04
N ILE A 222 15.39 2.16 -4.34
CA ILE A 222 16.34 1.04 -4.34
C ILE A 222 17.46 1.25 -5.36
N VAL A 223 17.12 1.65 -6.59
CA VAL A 223 18.10 1.95 -7.64
C VAL A 223 19.02 3.09 -7.21
N ASP A 224 18.46 4.18 -6.68
CA ASP A 224 19.23 5.34 -6.21
C ASP A 224 20.22 4.94 -5.10
N GLU A 225 19.80 4.08 -4.15
CA GLU A 225 20.66 3.56 -3.10
C GLU A 225 21.79 2.68 -3.65
N ILE A 226 21.50 1.79 -4.61
CA ILE A 226 22.51 0.92 -5.26
C ILE A 226 23.47 1.74 -6.12
N GLU A 227 22.98 2.73 -6.87
CA GLU A 227 23.82 3.62 -7.67
C GLU A 227 24.72 4.49 -6.78
N SER A 228 24.25 4.88 -5.59
CA SER A 228 25.07 5.56 -4.59
C SER A 228 26.27 4.71 -4.14
N LEU A 229 26.12 3.38 -4.10
CA LEU A 229 27.21 2.44 -3.79
C LEU A 229 28.20 2.29 -4.95
N GLY A 230 27.69 2.32 -6.19
CA GLY A 230 28.46 2.08 -7.42
C GLY A 230 29.43 3.18 -7.83
N GLY A 231 29.41 4.34 -7.16
CA GLY A 231 30.53 5.28 -7.09
C GLY A 231 31.29 5.57 -8.39
N LYS A 232 30.65 6.14 -9.41
CA LYS A 232 31.37 6.89 -10.46
C LYS A 232 31.86 8.28 -9.99
N SER A 233 31.52 8.70 -8.77
CA SER A 233 32.02 9.94 -8.19
C SER A 233 33.09 9.64 -7.15
N LYS A 234 34.34 9.97 -7.48
CA LYS A 234 35.52 9.87 -6.59
C LYS A 234 35.49 10.88 -5.43
N ASP A 235 34.43 11.66 -5.31
CA ASP A 235 34.22 12.56 -4.18
C ASP A 235 33.41 11.82 -3.11
N LYS A 236 34.11 11.49 -2.02
CA LYS A 236 33.63 10.98 -0.73
C LYS A 236 32.12 11.16 -0.52
N VAL A 237 31.34 10.21 -1.04
CA VAL A 237 29.93 10.07 -0.62
C VAL A 237 30.01 9.58 0.82
N TYR A 238 29.74 10.48 1.76
CA TYR A 238 29.59 10.13 3.17
C TYR A 238 28.35 9.26 3.30
N HIS A 239 28.52 7.95 3.19
CA HIS A 239 27.49 7.02 3.61
C HIS A 239 27.36 7.18 5.14
N ARG A 240 26.18 7.55 5.62
CA ARG A 240 25.87 7.42 7.05
C ARG A 240 25.90 5.93 7.36
N VAL A 241 27.06 5.43 7.79
CA VAL A 241 27.19 4.13 8.42
C VAL A 241 26.25 4.16 9.62
N ALA A 242 25.34 3.20 9.68
CA ALA A 242 24.41 3.07 10.78
C ALA A 242 25.22 2.77 12.05
N PHE A 243 25.52 3.81 12.82
CA PHE A 243 26.18 3.74 14.11
C PHE A 243 27.57 3.05 14.14
N PHE A 244 28.24 3.21 15.28
CA PHE A 244 29.53 2.61 15.60
C PHE A 244 29.43 1.07 15.45
N GLY A 245 30.03 0.50 14.40
CA GLY A 245 30.01 -0.95 14.11
C GLY A 245 29.09 -1.42 12.97
N GLY A 246 28.49 -0.53 12.19
CA GLY A 246 27.74 -0.93 10.99
C GLY A 246 28.62 -1.62 9.92
N LYS A 247 28.09 -2.62 9.21
CA LYS A 247 28.83 -3.32 8.15
C LYS A 247 29.23 -2.36 7.03
N GLU A 248 30.43 -2.57 6.50
CA GLU A 248 30.88 -1.92 5.27
C GLU A 248 29.92 -2.25 4.11
N PRO A 249 29.79 -1.36 3.11
CA PRO A 249 29.02 -1.66 1.92
C PRO A 249 29.53 -2.96 1.27
N PRO A 250 28.62 -3.81 0.73
CA PRO A 250 29.02 -5.04 0.06
C PRO A 250 30.06 -4.79 -1.04
N GLN A 251 31.08 -5.64 -1.11
CA GLN A 251 32.10 -5.55 -2.15
C GLN A 251 31.56 -5.98 -3.52
N ASP A 252 30.61 -6.92 -3.52
CA ASP A 252 29.94 -7.39 -4.72
C ASP A 252 28.56 -6.72 -4.87
N LEU A 253 28.48 -5.76 -5.79
CA LEU A 253 27.24 -5.06 -6.13
C LEU A 253 26.32 -5.90 -7.04
N THR A 254 26.72 -7.13 -7.39
CA THR A 254 25.91 -8.06 -8.17
C THR A 254 25.12 -9.06 -7.31
N ASN A 255 25.44 -9.14 -6.01
CA ASN A 255 24.72 -9.96 -5.07
C ASN A 255 23.56 -9.19 -4.42
N GLY A 256 22.33 -9.49 -4.83
CA GLY A 256 21.14 -8.82 -4.30
C GLY A 256 20.88 -9.10 -2.81
N ASP A 257 21.28 -10.25 -2.29
CA ASP A 257 21.06 -10.60 -0.87
C ASP A 257 21.96 -9.77 0.05
N ASP A 258 23.24 -9.63 -0.30
CA ASP A 258 24.20 -8.84 0.48
C ASP A 258 23.78 -7.35 0.51
N ILE A 259 23.32 -6.83 -0.62
CA ILE A 259 22.76 -5.47 -0.72
C ILE A 259 21.52 -5.33 0.14
N CYS A 260 20.62 -6.31 0.10
CA CYS A 260 19.39 -6.29 0.89
C CYS A 260 19.70 -6.31 2.40
N GLU A 261 20.66 -7.14 2.84
CA GLU A 261 21.09 -7.18 4.24
C GLU A 261 21.70 -5.84 4.68
N TRP A 262 22.52 -5.22 3.82
CA TRP A 262 23.11 -3.92 4.10
C TRP A 262 22.07 -2.79 4.22
N LEU A 263 21.06 -2.78 3.34
CA LEU A 263 19.95 -1.82 3.40
C LEU A 263 19.06 -2.02 4.63
N ASP A 264 18.87 -3.26 5.08
CA ASP A 264 18.12 -3.61 6.29
C ASP A 264 18.81 -3.06 7.56
N GLN A 265 20.14 -3.20 7.66
CA GLN A 265 20.92 -2.65 8.77
C GLN A 265 20.86 -1.13 8.85
N ARG A 266 20.76 -0.46 7.69
CA ARG A 266 20.55 1.00 7.60
C ARG A 266 19.11 1.42 7.80
N LYS A 267 18.21 0.49 8.10
CA LYS A 267 16.79 0.74 8.32
C LYS A 267 16.07 1.31 7.10
N VAL A 268 16.63 1.13 5.90
CA VAL A 268 16.01 1.60 4.65
C VAL A 268 14.70 0.87 4.41
N ILE A 269 14.68 -0.45 4.61
CA ILE A 269 13.47 -1.27 4.48
C ILE A 269 12.39 -0.78 5.45
N ASP A 270 12.75 -0.54 6.72
CA ASP A 270 11.83 -0.05 7.75
C ASP A 270 11.28 1.35 7.42
N MET A 271 12.11 2.26 6.89
CA MET A 271 11.70 3.60 6.47
C MET A 271 10.73 3.54 5.28
N GLU A 272 11.02 2.73 4.26
CA GLU A 272 10.13 2.57 3.11
C GLU A 272 8.82 1.88 3.49
N TRP A 273 8.86 0.92 4.41
CA TRP A 273 7.66 0.34 4.98
C TRP A 273 6.80 1.37 5.73
N HIS A 274 7.44 2.27 6.48
CA HIS A 274 6.74 3.36 7.16
C HIS A 274 5.99 4.26 6.18
N LYS A 275 6.60 4.61 5.04
CA LYS A 275 5.92 5.39 3.98
C LYS A 275 4.71 4.67 3.40
N ILE A 276 4.76 3.35 3.23
CA ILE A 276 3.60 2.57 2.79
C ILE A 276 2.49 2.59 3.86
N LYS A 277 2.85 2.52 5.15
CA LYS A 277 1.88 2.70 6.24
C LYS A 277 1.25 4.08 6.25
N GLU A 278 2.05 5.14 6.11
CA GLU A 278 1.56 6.51 5.98
C GLU A 278 0.64 6.67 4.76
N LEU A 279 0.96 6.04 3.63
CA LEU A 279 0.10 6.01 2.44
C LEU A 279 -1.25 5.34 2.75
N MET A 280 -1.24 4.18 3.40
CA MET A 280 -2.47 3.49 3.84
C MET A 280 -3.29 4.35 4.81
N GLU A 281 -2.63 5.08 5.70
CA GLU A 281 -3.28 5.96 6.67
C GLU A 281 -3.86 7.23 6.02
N SER A 282 -3.15 7.77 5.02
CA SER A 282 -3.60 8.93 4.24
C SER A 282 -4.92 8.65 3.53
N ALA A 283 -5.14 7.41 3.07
CA ALA A 283 -6.40 6.99 2.46
C ALA A 283 -7.58 7.05 3.43
N ARG A 284 -7.35 6.76 4.71
CA ARG A 284 -8.39 6.80 5.76
C ARG A 284 -8.75 8.22 6.17
N HIS A 285 -7.81 9.15 6.06
CA HIS A 285 -7.94 10.53 6.52
C HIS A 285 -8.27 11.54 5.40
N LEU A 286 -8.73 11.06 4.24
CA LEU A 286 -9.05 11.92 3.09
C LEU A 286 -10.18 12.92 3.35
N GLU A 287 -11.09 12.62 4.28
CA GLU A 287 -12.27 13.44 4.59
C GLU A 287 -12.09 14.32 5.83
N VAL A 288 -11.15 13.99 6.72
CA VAL A 288 -11.06 14.57 8.07
C VAL A 288 -10.12 15.78 8.17
N ALA A 289 -9.17 15.96 7.23
CA ALA A 289 -8.27 17.12 7.29
C ALA A 289 -8.91 18.39 6.69
N ASP A 290 -9.95 18.84 7.36
CA ASP A 290 -10.54 20.16 7.17
C ASP A 290 -9.78 21.12 8.11
N GLY A 291 -8.76 21.83 7.58
CA GLY A 291 -8.19 23.01 8.25
C GLY A 291 -6.67 23.16 8.37
N ARG A 292 -5.84 22.10 8.26
CA ARG A 292 -4.37 22.23 8.45
C ARG A 292 -3.55 22.42 7.15
N ASP A 293 -4.01 21.85 6.03
CA ASP A 293 -3.23 21.85 4.77
C ASP A 293 -3.09 23.22 4.08
N ASP A 294 -3.76 24.27 4.59
CA ASP A 294 -3.64 25.63 4.04
C ASP A 294 -2.34 26.34 4.44
N GLU A 295 -1.61 25.87 5.46
CA GLU A 295 -0.29 26.42 5.86
C GLU A 295 0.87 25.76 5.10
N ASP A 296 0.89 24.44 4.98
CA ASP A 296 2.02 23.71 4.36
C ASP A 296 2.20 24.01 2.86
N LEU A 297 1.11 24.25 2.12
CA LEU A 297 1.17 24.65 0.71
C LEU A 297 1.61 26.11 0.51
N ARG A 298 1.45 26.98 1.52
CA ARG A 298 1.97 28.36 1.50
C ARG A 298 3.47 28.41 1.74
N GLU A 299 4.02 27.42 2.43
CA GLU A 299 5.45 27.38 2.76
C GLU A 299 6.29 26.76 1.63
N SER A 300 5.73 25.81 0.86
CA SER A 300 6.40 25.24 -0.32
C SER A 300 6.53 26.20 -1.51
N THR A 301 5.82 27.34 -1.51
CA THR A 301 5.85 28.35 -2.59
C THR A 301 6.70 29.58 -2.23
N ARG A 302 7.32 29.59 -1.04
CA ARG A 302 8.21 30.66 -0.56
C ARG A 302 9.71 30.35 -0.67
N LYS A 303 10.09 29.25 -1.33
CA LYS A 303 11.49 28.90 -1.62
C LYS A 303 11.78 28.99 -3.11
#